data_AF-A0A948AXT3-F1
#
_entry.id   AF-A0A948AXT3-F1
#
_cell.length_a   1.000
_cell.length_b   1.000
_cell.length_c   1.000
_cell.angle_alpha   90.00
_cell.angle_beta   90.00
_cell.angle_gamma   90.00
#
_symmetry.space_group_name_H-M   'P 1'
#
loop_
_entity.id
_entity.type
_entity.pdbx_description
1 polymer ?
#
loop_
_entity_poly.entity_id
_entity_poly.type
_entity_poly.pdbx_seq_one_letter_code
_entity_poly.pdbx_strand_id
1 'polypeptide(L)'
;MKYPSLIIFSILVLASCGGDQPADFADTAKTDVKTLVQADVMGATDSADLHADYAKVDEILADISAQMNQPNILKSDILRGWYLGGKSDKKYGTPDTWIFVDDGENSKWMSPNILEEEDLIDSRQFCRKTAGTYIASCLNTSDPDCEYVDESSCECLAGSKWMEGQGCLLVTERGSYVSVNNSELEKGWYFGLPNEKKLNTPADWIWVEKGRQSVWQRPDQT
;
A
#
# COMPACT_ATOMS: atom_id res chain seq x y z
N MET A 1 17.75 45.06 -21.34
CA MET A 1 17.21 43.95 -20.52
C MET A 1 16.82 42.82 -21.45
N LYS A 2 17.69 41.82 -21.60
CA LYS A 2 17.47 40.60 -22.38
C LYS A 2 17.45 39.46 -21.38
N TYR A 3 16.36 38.70 -21.33
CA TYR A 3 16.29 37.45 -20.58
C TYR A 3 17.24 36.44 -21.26
N PRO A 4 18.18 35.79 -20.55
CA PRO A 4 18.85 34.65 -21.12
C PRO A 4 17.85 33.50 -21.13
N SER A 5 17.81 32.81 -22.26
CA SER A 5 17.01 31.63 -22.53
C SER A 5 17.13 30.63 -21.37
N LEU A 6 16.00 30.36 -20.72
CA LEU A 6 15.84 29.21 -19.85
C LEU A 6 16.04 27.97 -20.72
N ILE A 7 17.24 27.40 -20.70
CA ILE A 7 17.48 26.07 -21.26
C ILE A 7 16.86 25.10 -20.25
N ILE A 8 15.59 24.78 -20.48
CA ILE A 8 14.93 23.62 -19.88
C ILE A 8 15.63 22.40 -20.48
N PHE A 9 16.74 21.98 -19.86
CA PHE A 9 17.33 20.68 -20.13
C PHE A 9 16.34 19.64 -19.58
N SER A 10 15.47 19.15 -20.46
CA SER A 10 14.75 17.91 -20.24
C SER A 10 15.79 16.79 -20.18
N ILE A 11 16.33 16.52 -18.99
CA ILE A 11 17.03 15.27 -18.69
C ILE A 11 15.95 14.19 -18.64
N LEU A 12 15.48 13.81 -19.84
CA LEU A 12 14.68 12.62 -20.05
C LEU A 12 15.65 11.45 -20.12
N VAL A 13 16.25 11.10 -18.98
CA VAL A 13 16.95 9.82 -18.86
C VAL A 13 15.87 8.76 -18.90
N LEU A 14 15.88 7.99 -19.98
CA LEU A 14 15.05 6.82 -20.23
C LEU A 14 15.17 5.84 -19.05
N ALA A 15 14.31 5.97 -18.04
CA ALA A 15 13.98 4.90 -17.11
C ALA A 15 13.02 3.93 -17.82
N SER A 16 13.53 3.28 -18.87
CA SER A 16 12.87 2.22 -19.60
C SER A 16 13.75 0.98 -19.51
N CYS A 17 13.49 0.15 -18.51
CA CYS A 17 13.38 -1.30 -18.58
C CYS A 17 13.65 -1.90 -17.19
N GLY A 18 12.62 -2.52 -16.61
CA GLY A 18 12.77 -3.37 -15.44
C GLY A 18 13.67 -4.56 -15.78
N GLY A 19 14.85 -4.58 -15.18
CA GLY A 19 15.80 -5.67 -15.19
C GLY A 19 16.92 -5.31 -14.24
N ASP A 20 17.25 -6.23 -13.33
CA ASP A 20 18.34 -6.08 -12.34
C ASP A 20 19.65 -5.70 -13.06
N GLN A 21 19.95 -4.41 -13.16
CA GLN A 21 21.22 -3.92 -13.69
C GLN A 21 22.19 -3.60 -12.55
N PRO A 22 23.49 -3.88 -12.74
CA PRO A 22 24.52 -3.71 -11.71
C PRO A 22 24.75 -2.23 -11.38
N ALA A 23 25.12 -1.97 -10.12
CA ALA A 23 25.37 -0.64 -9.54
C ALA A 23 26.36 0.23 -10.35
N ASP A 24 27.22 -0.34 -11.19
CA ASP A 24 28.22 0.37 -12.01
C ASP A 24 27.63 1.38 -13.01
N PHE A 25 26.37 1.20 -13.43
CA PHE A 25 25.73 2.14 -14.38
C PHE A 25 25.40 3.49 -13.74
N ALA A 26 25.08 3.51 -12.45
CA ALA A 26 24.73 4.75 -11.74
C ALA A 26 25.95 5.68 -11.58
N ASP A 27 27.12 5.12 -11.29
CA ASP A 27 28.35 5.90 -11.11
C ASP A 27 28.89 6.47 -12.43
N THR A 28 28.72 5.72 -13.53
CA THR A 28 29.08 6.20 -14.87
C THR A 28 28.19 7.38 -15.29
N ALA A 29 26.87 7.28 -15.09
CA ALA A 29 25.93 8.35 -15.41
C ALA A 29 26.18 9.64 -14.56
N LYS A 30 26.54 9.50 -13.29
CA LYS A 30 26.92 10.65 -12.42
C LYS A 30 28.14 11.38 -12.94
N THR A 31 29.13 10.64 -13.44
CA THR A 31 30.39 11.20 -13.95
C THR A 31 30.16 11.99 -15.26
N ASP A 32 29.32 11.47 -16.15
CA ASP A 32 29.02 12.12 -17.43
C ASP A 32 28.23 13.42 -17.26
N VAL A 33 27.22 13.44 -16.38
CA VAL A 33 26.44 14.67 -16.08
C VAL A 33 27.33 15.76 -15.49
N LYS A 34 28.24 15.43 -14.57
CA LYS A 34 29.16 16.40 -13.96
C LYS A 34 30.08 17.03 -15.01
N THR A 35 30.57 16.24 -15.95
CA THR A 35 31.48 16.71 -17.02
C THR A 35 30.75 17.63 -18.02
N LEU A 36 29.50 17.31 -18.36
CA LEU A 36 28.65 18.13 -19.23
C LEU A 36 28.31 19.49 -18.60
N VAL A 37 27.94 19.52 -17.32
CA VAL A 37 27.63 20.78 -16.61
C VAL A 37 28.87 21.67 -16.48
N GLN A 38 30.05 21.09 -16.20
CA GLN A 38 31.30 21.85 -16.12
C GLN A 38 31.70 22.48 -17.46
N ALA A 39 31.43 21.82 -18.59
CA ALA A 39 31.77 22.35 -19.91
C ALA A 39 30.92 23.58 -20.30
N ASP A 40 29.64 23.61 -19.92
CA ASP A 40 28.72 24.70 -20.26
C ASP A 40 28.97 25.96 -19.40
N VAL A 41 29.35 25.77 -18.13
CA VAL A 41 29.64 26.88 -17.18
C VAL A 41 30.93 27.63 -17.53
N MET A 42 31.93 26.97 -18.13
CA MET A 42 33.20 27.62 -18.54
C MET A 42 33.06 28.63 -19.70
N GLY A 43 31.86 28.75 -20.30
CA GLY A 43 31.56 29.75 -21.33
C GLY A 43 31.12 31.13 -20.80
N ALA A 44 30.83 31.28 -19.51
CA ALA A 44 30.33 32.53 -18.92
C ALA A 44 31.49 33.38 -18.34
N THR A 45 31.61 34.63 -18.80
CA THR A 45 32.80 35.49 -18.59
C THR A 45 32.82 36.32 -17.29
N ASP A 46 31.82 36.20 -16.41
CA ASP A 46 31.79 36.94 -15.15
C ASP A 46 32.12 36.03 -13.95
N SER A 47 33.37 36.13 -13.47
CA SER A 47 33.99 35.16 -12.55
C SER A 47 33.44 35.17 -11.11
N ALA A 48 32.66 36.18 -10.73
CA ALA A 48 32.12 36.31 -9.38
C ALA A 48 30.77 35.59 -9.20
N ASP A 49 29.95 35.50 -10.26
CA ASP A 49 28.69 34.73 -10.24
C ASP A 49 28.95 33.22 -10.35
N LEU A 50 30.04 32.83 -11.03
CA LEU A 50 30.42 31.43 -11.22
C LEU A 50 30.53 30.65 -9.91
N HIS A 51 31.08 31.24 -8.83
CA HIS A 51 31.26 30.55 -7.55
C HIS A 51 29.94 30.28 -6.81
N ALA A 52 28.94 31.17 -6.92
CA ALA A 52 27.63 30.96 -6.34
C ALA A 52 26.88 29.83 -7.07
N ASP A 53 27.03 29.78 -8.40
CA ASP A 53 26.43 28.74 -9.22
C ASP A 53 27.03 27.35 -8.95
N TYR A 54 28.35 27.25 -8.73
CA TYR A 54 28.98 25.96 -8.37
C TYR A 54 28.50 25.41 -7.03
N ALA A 55 28.32 26.25 -6.01
CA ALA A 55 27.81 25.80 -4.71
C ALA A 55 26.40 25.21 -4.84
N LYS A 56 25.56 25.81 -5.68
CA LYS A 56 24.21 25.32 -5.97
C LYS A 56 24.20 24.03 -6.78
N VAL A 57 25.14 23.87 -7.72
CA VAL A 57 25.32 22.61 -8.47
C VAL A 57 25.76 21.49 -7.53
N ASP A 58 26.69 21.73 -6.62
CA ASP A 58 27.13 20.74 -5.63
C ASP A 58 25.99 20.34 -4.68
N GLU A 59 25.15 21.29 -4.26
CA GLU A 59 23.93 21.01 -3.47
C GLU A 59 22.95 20.12 -4.24
N ILE A 60 22.68 20.43 -5.52
CA ILE A 60 21.81 19.62 -6.38
C ILE A 60 22.39 18.22 -6.60
N LEU A 61 23.69 18.10 -6.83
CA LEU A 61 24.34 16.80 -7.01
C LEU A 61 24.32 15.96 -5.72
N ALA A 62 24.47 16.59 -4.57
CA ALA A 62 24.34 15.94 -3.27
C ALA A 62 22.90 15.43 -3.06
N ASP A 63 21.88 16.23 -3.38
CA ASP A 63 20.47 15.83 -3.28
C ASP A 63 20.13 14.69 -4.25
N ILE A 64 20.55 14.77 -5.52
CA ILE A 64 20.38 13.68 -6.50
C ILE A 64 21.06 12.41 -5.99
N SER A 65 22.29 12.49 -5.49
CA SER A 65 22.99 11.31 -4.99
C SER A 65 22.34 10.73 -3.73
N ALA A 66 21.76 11.56 -2.87
CA ALA A 66 21.00 11.10 -1.71
C ALA A 66 19.73 10.37 -2.14
N GLN A 67 18.97 10.93 -3.09
CA GLN A 67 17.76 10.31 -3.64
C GLN A 67 18.04 8.99 -4.37
N MET A 68 19.14 8.91 -5.13
CA MET A 68 19.52 7.67 -5.82
C MET A 68 19.89 6.52 -4.87
N ASN A 69 20.32 6.85 -3.64
CA ASN A 69 20.66 5.86 -2.63
C ASN A 69 19.47 5.50 -1.73
N GLN A 70 18.33 6.19 -1.85
CA GLN A 70 17.13 5.83 -1.11
C GLN A 70 16.52 4.55 -1.69
N PRO A 71 16.12 3.60 -0.84
CA PRO A 71 15.39 2.43 -1.31
C PRO A 71 14.08 2.86 -1.96
N ASN A 72 13.74 2.26 -3.11
CA ASN A 72 12.44 2.46 -3.74
C ASN A 72 11.33 1.85 -2.88
N ILE A 73 10.16 2.47 -2.88
CA ILE A 73 8.97 1.87 -2.26
C ILE A 73 8.60 0.58 -2.98
N LEU A 74 8.29 -0.48 -2.22
CA LEU A 74 7.90 -1.76 -2.81
C LEU A 74 6.40 -1.79 -3.08
N LYS A 75 5.97 -2.59 -4.06
CA LYS A 75 4.53 -2.82 -4.31
C LYS A 75 3.82 -3.38 -3.06
N SER A 76 4.52 -4.20 -2.26
CA SER A 76 4.01 -4.69 -0.98
C SER A 76 3.79 -3.59 0.05
N ASP A 77 4.65 -2.56 0.07
CA ASP A 77 4.50 -1.42 0.98
C ASP A 77 3.27 -0.60 0.60
N ILE A 78 3.05 -0.37 -0.71
CA ILE A 78 1.86 0.33 -1.23
C ILE A 78 0.58 -0.44 -0.87
N LEU A 79 0.57 -1.77 -1.09
CA LEU A 79 -0.60 -2.61 -0.78
C LEU A 79 -0.87 -2.71 0.71
N ARG A 80 0.18 -2.78 1.54
CA ARG A 80 0.05 -2.74 3.00
C ARG A 80 -0.34 -1.36 3.50
N GLY A 81 -0.01 -0.32 2.74
CA GLY A 81 -0.21 1.11 3.02
C GLY A 81 0.67 1.68 4.14
N TRP A 82 1.70 0.96 4.59
CA TRP A 82 2.71 1.46 5.52
C TRP A 82 4.05 0.71 5.40
N TYR A 83 5.15 1.33 5.88
CA TYR A 83 6.45 0.68 6.07
C TYR A 83 7.25 1.29 7.24
N LEU A 84 8.13 0.51 7.86
CA LEU A 84 9.02 0.95 8.94
C LEU A 84 10.18 1.82 8.41
N GLY A 85 10.54 2.84 9.18
CA GLY A 85 11.70 3.69 8.91
C GLY A 85 11.60 5.02 9.63
N GLY A 86 12.72 5.70 9.80
CA GLY A 86 12.75 7.05 10.36
C GLY A 86 12.17 8.11 9.41
N LYS A 87 12.02 9.33 9.92
CA LYS A 87 11.55 10.48 9.13
C LYS A 87 12.49 10.81 7.94
N SER A 88 13.77 10.47 8.03
CA SER A 88 14.73 10.61 6.93
C SER A 88 14.65 9.49 5.90
N ASP A 89 14.02 8.36 6.25
CA ASP A 89 14.07 7.12 5.48
C ASP A 89 12.85 7.00 4.55
N LYS A 90 12.33 8.15 4.09
CA LYS A 90 11.24 8.16 3.10
C LYS A 90 11.75 7.47 1.84
N LYS A 91 11.13 6.35 1.49
CA LYS A 91 11.47 5.60 0.28
C LYS A 91 11.18 6.43 -0.96
N TYR A 92 12.00 6.28 -2.01
CA TYR A 92 11.73 6.94 -3.27
C TYR A 92 10.42 6.39 -3.88
N GLY A 93 9.56 7.29 -4.36
CA GLY A 93 8.24 6.95 -4.88
C GLY A 93 7.12 6.84 -3.82
N THR A 94 7.41 7.02 -2.54
CA THR A 94 6.36 7.15 -1.51
C THR A 94 5.48 8.37 -1.80
N PRO A 95 4.15 8.23 -1.93
CA PRO A 95 3.26 9.36 -2.21
C PRO A 95 3.40 10.49 -1.18
N ASP A 96 3.28 11.74 -1.64
CA ASP A 96 3.42 12.90 -0.75
C ASP A 96 2.29 13.05 0.27
N THR A 97 1.20 12.32 0.08
CA THR A 97 0.11 12.25 1.03
C THR A 97 0.43 11.38 2.25
N TRP A 98 1.45 10.51 2.18
CA TRP A 98 1.82 9.66 3.30
C TRP A 98 2.41 10.48 4.45
N ILE A 99 2.05 10.11 5.67
CA ILE A 99 2.53 10.77 6.89
C ILE A 99 3.52 9.88 7.63
N PHE A 100 4.45 10.52 8.33
CA PHE A 100 5.35 9.86 9.25
C PHE A 100 4.73 9.84 10.65
N VAL A 101 4.68 8.67 11.27
CA VAL A 101 4.24 8.46 12.65
C VAL A 101 5.45 8.05 13.48
N ASP A 102 5.74 8.85 14.50
CA ASP A 102 6.83 8.62 15.45
C ASP A 102 6.32 7.72 16.59
N ASP A 103 6.85 6.50 16.63
CA ASP A 103 6.53 5.49 17.63
C ASP A 103 7.81 4.79 18.14
N GLY A 104 8.90 5.57 18.25
CA GLY A 104 10.20 5.06 18.68
C GLY A 104 10.75 4.01 17.72
N GLU A 105 10.99 2.78 18.20
CA GLU A 105 11.54 1.67 17.40
C GLU A 105 10.57 1.20 16.29
N ASN A 106 9.28 1.52 16.41
CA ASN A 106 8.23 1.16 15.46
C ASN A 106 7.79 2.33 14.55
N SER A 107 8.59 3.40 14.51
CA SER A 107 8.31 4.55 13.65
C SER A 107 8.09 4.12 12.20
N LYS A 108 7.03 4.65 11.58
CA LYS A 108 6.55 4.20 10.28
C LYS A 108 6.05 5.35 9.41
N TRP A 109 6.16 5.15 8.11
CA TRP A 109 5.46 5.94 7.10
C TRP A 109 4.17 5.23 6.72
N MET A 110 3.06 5.96 6.65
CA MET A 110 1.74 5.38 6.37
C MET A 110 0.88 6.25 5.46
N SER A 111 0.05 5.58 4.67
CA SER A 111 -0.98 6.18 3.84
C SER A 111 -2.10 6.75 4.71
N PRO A 112 -2.66 7.93 4.39
CA PRO A 112 -3.85 8.47 5.07
C PRO A 112 -5.04 7.51 5.07
N ASN A 113 -5.16 6.68 4.02
CA ASN A 113 -6.26 5.73 3.91
C ASN A 113 -6.24 4.67 5.03
N ILE A 114 -5.09 4.39 5.65
CA ILE A 114 -5.01 3.49 6.81
C ILE A 114 -5.47 4.19 8.08
N LEU A 115 -5.16 5.47 8.23
CA LEU A 115 -5.60 6.25 9.39
C LEU A 115 -7.11 6.42 9.40
N GLU A 116 -7.74 6.48 8.22
CA GLU A 116 -9.20 6.45 8.08
C GLU A 116 -9.80 5.05 8.36
N GLU A 117 -8.99 3.98 8.33
CA GLU A 117 -9.39 2.63 8.77
C GLU A 117 -9.07 2.35 10.25
N GLU A 118 -8.18 3.12 10.89
CA GLU A 118 -7.87 3.09 12.33
C GLU A 118 -8.92 3.82 13.20
N ASP A 119 -9.93 4.44 12.59
CA ASP A 119 -11.14 4.85 13.30
C ASP A 119 -11.85 3.58 13.78
N LEU A 120 -11.41 3.07 14.95
CA LEU A 120 -11.96 1.97 15.74
C LEU A 120 -13.05 1.25 14.95
N ILE A 121 -12.67 0.32 14.06
CA ILE A 121 -13.67 -0.54 13.46
C ILE A 121 -14.26 -1.27 14.65
N ASP A 122 -15.43 -0.78 15.11
CA ASP A 122 -16.23 -1.37 16.18
C ASP A 122 -16.13 -2.87 15.96
N SER A 123 -15.73 -3.64 16.97
CA SER A 123 -15.53 -5.08 16.84
C SER A 123 -16.75 -5.74 16.18
N ARG A 124 -17.96 -5.15 16.34
CA ARG A 124 -19.15 -5.50 15.57
C ARG A 124 -19.05 -5.22 14.07
N GLN A 125 -18.59 -4.05 13.62
CA GLN A 125 -18.33 -3.77 12.21
C GLN A 125 -17.28 -4.72 11.63
N PHE A 126 -16.22 -5.06 12.38
CA PHE A 126 -15.21 -6.01 11.92
C PHE A 126 -15.79 -7.43 11.80
N CYS A 127 -16.49 -7.93 12.83
CA CYS A 127 -17.22 -9.20 12.75
C CYS A 127 -18.26 -9.20 11.60
N ARG A 128 -18.91 -8.05 11.31
CA ARG A 128 -19.85 -7.89 10.18
C ARG A 128 -19.18 -7.98 8.82
N LYS A 129 -18.08 -7.26 8.59
CA LYS A 129 -17.36 -7.28 7.31
C LYS A 129 -16.76 -8.65 7.02
N THR A 130 -16.39 -9.39 8.06
CA THR A 130 -15.70 -10.67 7.95
C THR A 130 -16.62 -11.88 8.04
N ALA A 131 -17.92 -11.68 8.30
CA ALA A 131 -18.84 -12.74 8.73
C ALA A 131 -18.30 -13.59 9.90
N GLY A 132 -17.39 -13.03 10.71
CA GLY A 132 -16.66 -13.77 11.73
C GLY A 132 -15.63 -14.77 11.21
N THR A 133 -15.40 -14.87 9.90
CA THR A 133 -14.44 -15.82 9.31
C THR A 133 -13.01 -15.29 9.21
N TYR A 134 -12.79 -13.96 9.29
CA TYR A 134 -11.45 -13.36 9.28
C TYR A 134 -10.96 -13.09 10.72
N ILE A 135 -10.83 -14.14 11.52
CA ILE A 135 -9.89 -14.15 12.65
C ILE A 135 -8.52 -14.51 12.07
N ALA A 136 -7.99 -13.65 11.20
CA ALA A 136 -6.66 -13.83 10.61
C ALA A 136 -6.02 -12.47 10.36
N SER A 137 -5.91 -11.67 11.41
CA SER A 137 -4.86 -10.64 11.48
C SER A 137 -3.69 -11.12 12.36
N CYS A 138 -3.93 -12.01 13.33
CA CYS A 138 -3.00 -12.15 14.46
C CYS A 138 -2.67 -13.59 14.90
N LEU A 139 -3.28 -14.63 14.35
CA LEU A 139 -3.04 -16.01 14.82
C LEU A 139 -1.61 -16.52 14.54
N ASN A 140 -0.83 -15.82 13.71
CA ASN A 140 0.56 -16.18 13.38
C ASN A 140 1.55 -15.00 13.45
N THR A 141 1.13 -13.84 13.94
CA THR A 141 2.02 -12.68 14.08
C THR A 141 2.15 -12.35 15.56
N SER A 142 3.37 -12.32 16.06
CA SER A 142 3.71 -11.79 17.38
C SER A 142 3.65 -10.26 17.40
N ASP A 143 2.67 -9.69 16.70
CA ASP A 143 2.52 -8.25 16.50
C ASP A 143 1.86 -7.64 17.74
N PRO A 144 2.48 -6.67 18.43
CA PRO A 144 1.92 -6.05 19.62
C PRO A 144 0.67 -5.20 19.36
N ASP A 145 0.42 -4.80 18.11
CA ASP A 145 -0.70 -3.93 17.71
C ASP A 145 -1.96 -4.74 17.35
N CYS A 146 -1.95 -6.03 17.61
CA CYS A 146 -2.98 -6.97 17.23
C CYS A 146 -4.01 -7.16 18.36
N GLU A 147 -5.16 -6.46 18.28
CA GLU A 147 -6.27 -6.72 19.20
C GLU A 147 -6.92 -8.08 18.89
N TYR A 148 -6.79 -9.01 19.84
CA TYR A 148 -7.52 -10.28 19.82
C TYR A 148 -8.99 -10.02 20.13
N VAL A 149 -9.82 -10.08 19.10
CA VAL A 149 -11.29 -10.13 19.27
C VAL A 149 -11.65 -11.56 19.65
N ASP A 150 -12.01 -11.77 20.91
CA ASP A 150 -12.42 -13.08 21.41
C ASP A 150 -13.60 -13.62 20.59
N GLU A 151 -13.57 -14.90 20.23
CA GLU A 151 -14.63 -15.55 19.44
C GLU A 151 -16.02 -15.36 20.09
N SER A 152 -16.09 -15.33 21.41
CA SER A 152 -17.33 -15.09 22.17
C SER A 152 -17.88 -13.67 22.05
N SER A 153 -17.08 -12.73 21.55
CA SER A 153 -17.49 -11.34 21.36
C SER A 153 -18.13 -11.05 19.98
N CYS A 154 -18.03 -11.98 19.02
CA CYS A 154 -18.74 -11.85 17.74
C CYS A 154 -20.21 -12.30 17.89
N GLU A 155 -21.14 -11.34 17.89
CA GLU A 155 -22.56 -11.61 17.79
C GLU A 155 -22.99 -11.79 16.32
N CYS A 156 -23.56 -12.95 15.99
CA CYS A 156 -24.17 -13.15 14.68
C CYS A 156 -25.46 -12.32 14.53
N LEU A 157 -25.64 -11.71 13.36
CA LEU A 157 -26.84 -10.93 13.06
C LEU A 157 -28.08 -11.82 12.96
N ALA A 158 -29.26 -11.19 13.08
CA ALA A 158 -30.54 -11.87 12.90
C ALA A 158 -30.56 -12.67 11.58
N GLY A 159 -30.97 -13.95 11.67
CA GLY A 159 -30.96 -14.86 10.53
C GLY A 159 -29.64 -15.59 10.30
N SER A 160 -28.63 -15.43 11.17
CA SER A 160 -27.38 -16.19 11.11
C SER A 160 -27.04 -16.87 12.45
N LYS A 161 -26.25 -17.94 12.41
CA LYS A 161 -25.72 -18.65 13.59
C LYS A 161 -24.24 -18.92 13.46
N TRP A 162 -23.53 -18.84 14.57
CA TRP A 162 -22.11 -19.16 14.63
C TRP A 162 -21.89 -20.66 14.41
N MET A 163 -20.91 -20.99 13.60
CA MET A 163 -20.37 -22.34 13.43
C MET A 163 -18.86 -22.30 13.60
N GLU A 164 -18.36 -23.12 14.51
CA GLU A 164 -16.93 -23.29 14.77
C GLU A 164 -16.18 -23.57 13.45
N GLY A 165 -15.14 -22.78 13.18
CA GLY A 165 -14.32 -22.89 11.96
C GLY A 165 -14.92 -22.30 10.68
N GLN A 166 -16.17 -21.81 10.68
CA GLN A 166 -16.77 -21.13 9.51
C GLN A 166 -17.29 -19.71 9.81
N GLY A 167 -17.51 -19.37 11.07
CA GLY A 167 -18.05 -18.07 11.50
C GLY A 167 -19.58 -18.01 11.47
N CYS A 168 -20.15 -16.83 11.23
CA CYS A 168 -21.59 -16.64 11.14
C CYS A 168 -22.15 -17.13 9.80
N LEU A 169 -23.02 -18.13 9.84
CA LEU A 169 -23.65 -18.72 8.67
C LEU A 169 -25.16 -18.43 8.62
N LEU A 170 -25.68 -18.22 7.40
CA LEU A 170 -27.10 -18.01 7.15
C LEU A 170 -27.91 -19.23 7.59
N VAL A 171 -28.98 -18.98 8.36
CA VAL A 171 -29.95 -19.98 8.79
C VAL A 171 -31.35 -19.62 8.32
N THR A 172 -32.12 -20.65 7.98
CA THR A 172 -33.55 -20.54 7.70
C THR A 172 -34.34 -20.22 8.98
N GLU A 173 -35.60 -19.82 8.85
CA GLU A 173 -36.53 -19.62 9.98
C GLU A 173 -36.68 -20.87 10.86
N ARG A 174 -36.43 -22.06 10.30
CA ARG A 174 -36.45 -23.35 11.02
C ARG A 174 -35.13 -23.65 11.72
N GLY A 175 -34.15 -22.75 11.65
CA GLY A 175 -32.83 -22.91 12.25
C GLY A 175 -31.89 -23.84 11.48
N SER A 176 -32.25 -24.28 10.28
CA SER A 176 -31.37 -25.08 9.40
C SER A 176 -30.44 -24.17 8.60
N TYR A 177 -29.17 -24.54 8.48
CA TYR A 177 -28.20 -23.80 7.67
C TYR A 177 -28.56 -23.79 6.17
N VAL A 178 -28.32 -22.66 5.52
CA VAL A 178 -28.43 -22.54 4.06
C VAL A 178 -27.08 -22.87 3.46
N SER A 179 -26.98 -23.96 2.71
CA SER A 179 -25.73 -24.38 2.05
C SER A 179 -25.57 -23.75 0.68
N VAL A 180 -24.31 -23.49 0.30
CA VAL A 180 -23.97 -23.15 -1.09
C VAL A 180 -24.28 -24.36 -1.99
N ASN A 181 -24.89 -24.12 -3.14
CA ASN A 181 -25.22 -25.19 -4.09
C ASN A 181 -24.14 -25.36 -5.17
N ASN A 182 -24.19 -26.47 -5.90
CA ASN A 182 -23.19 -26.78 -6.94
C ASN A 182 -23.10 -25.71 -8.03
N SER A 183 -24.24 -25.12 -8.44
CA SER A 183 -24.23 -24.05 -9.45
C SER A 183 -23.52 -22.78 -8.95
N GLU A 184 -23.66 -22.45 -7.68
CA GLU A 184 -22.96 -21.33 -7.04
C GLU A 184 -21.47 -21.60 -6.92
N LEU A 185 -21.09 -22.82 -6.50
CA LEU A 185 -19.70 -23.25 -6.43
C LEU A 185 -19.01 -23.21 -7.79
N GLU A 186 -19.68 -23.69 -8.84
CA GLU A 186 -19.20 -23.67 -10.23
C GLU A 186 -19.06 -22.23 -10.76
N LYS A 187 -20.03 -21.35 -10.46
CA LYS A 187 -19.95 -19.93 -10.81
C LYS A 187 -18.84 -19.19 -10.07
N GLY A 188 -18.46 -19.66 -8.88
CA GLY A 188 -17.47 -19.01 -8.03
C GLY A 188 -18.00 -17.77 -7.30
N TRP A 189 -19.32 -17.56 -7.28
CA TRP A 189 -19.96 -16.47 -6.55
C TRP A 189 -21.46 -16.73 -6.29
N TYR A 190 -22.03 -16.03 -5.31
CA TYR A 190 -23.48 -15.91 -5.09
C TYR A 190 -23.87 -14.54 -4.49
N PHE A 191 -25.11 -14.12 -4.68
CA PHE A 191 -25.64 -12.90 -4.07
C PHE A 191 -25.94 -13.10 -2.58
N GLY A 192 -25.53 -12.15 -1.76
CA GLY A 192 -25.83 -12.13 -0.34
C GLY A 192 -25.28 -10.90 0.36
N LEU A 193 -25.81 -10.62 1.53
CA LEU A 193 -25.27 -9.62 2.46
C LEU A 193 -23.97 -10.13 3.11
N PRO A 194 -23.18 -9.22 3.74
CA PRO A 194 -21.95 -9.60 4.46
C PRO A 194 -22.16 -10.64 5.56
N ASN A 195 -23.38 -10.81 6.05
CA ASN A 195 -23.74 -11.75 7.10
C ASN A 195 -24.54 -12.95 6.61
N GLU A 196 -24.69 -13.11 5.29
CA GLU A 196 -25.44 -14.19 4.67
C GLU A 196 -24.50 -15.23 4.04
N LYS A 197 -23.38 -15.52 4.72
CA LYS A 197 -22.46 -16.56 4.28
C LYS A 197 -23.16 -17.92 4.32
N LYS A 198 -23.15 -18.65 3.21
CA LYS A 198 -23.78 -19.98 3.13
C LYS A 198 -22.84 -21.06 3.68
N LEU A 199 -23.40 -22.10 4.29
CA LEU A 199 -22.65 -23.27 4.74
C LEU A 199 -21.89 -23.90 3.56
N ASN A 200 -20.65 -24.33 3.82
CA ASN A 200 -19.72 -24.87 2.82
C ASN A 200 -19.26 -23.88 1.74
N THR A 201 -19.53 -22.58 1.91
CA THR A 201 -18.81 -21.57 1.14
C THR A 201 -17.32 -21.69 1.46
N PRO A 202 -16.44 -21.86 0.46
CA PRO A 202 -15.01 -21.98 0.70
C PRO A 202 -14.46 -20.81 1.55
N ALA A 203 -13.50 -21.12 2.42
CA ALA A 203 -13.01 -20.16 3.42
C ALA A 203 -12.34 -18.94 2.80
N ASP A 204 -11.78 -19.08 1.60
CA ASP A 204 -11.10 -18.03 0.84
C ASP A 204 -12.06 -17.07 0.13
N TRP A 205 -13.37 -17.35 0.08
CA TRP A 205 -14.32 -16.44 -0.57
C TRP A 205 -14.48 -15.14 0.23
N ILE A 206 -14.48 -14.03 -0.50
CA ILE A 206 -14.61 -12.68 0.04
C ILE A 206 -15.99 -12.11 -0.29
N TRP A 207 -16.49 -11.27 0.61
CA TRP A 207 -17.66 -10.45 0.32
C TRP A 207 -17.24 -9.16 -0.38
N VAL A 208 -17.90 -8.82 -1.48
CA VAL A 208 -17.62 -7.60 -2.27
C VAL A 208 -18.86 -6.73 -2.34
N GLU A 209 -18.74 -5.49 -1.87
CA GLU A 209 -19.80 -4.50 -1.93
C GLU A 209 -20.00 -4.00 -3.36
N LYS A 210 -21.18 -4.26 -3.94
CA LYS A 210 -21.60 -3.75 -5.26
C LYS A 210 -23.04 -3.24 -5.22
N GLY A 211 -23.46 -2.68 -4.09
CA GLY A 211 -24.82 -2.19 -3.86
C GLY A 211 -25.88 -3.30 -3.99
N ARG A 212 -26.78 -3.22 -4.98
CA ARG A 212 -27.79 -4.26 -5.24
C ARG A 212 -27.20 -5.56 -5.78
N GLN A 213 -25.92 -5.55 -6.16
CA GLN A 213 -25.21 -6.69 -6.72
C GLN A 213 -24.09 -7.18 -5.80
N SER A 214 -24.15 -6.87 -4.50
CA SER A 214 -23.16 -7.39 -3.55
C SER A 214 -23.15 -8.92 -3.53
N VAL A 215 -21.96 -9.49 -3.58
CA VAL A 215 -21.74 -10.93 -3.76
C VAL A 215 -20.68 -11.45 -2.82
N TRP A 216 -20.82 -12.70 -2.43
CA TRP A 216 -19.72 -13.54 -2.00
C TRP A 216 -19.08 -14.15 -3.24
N GLN A 217 -17.77 -14.03 -3.40
CA GLN A 217 -17.07 -14.54 -4.58
C GLN A 217 -15.65 -15.02 -4.24
N ARG A 218 -15.07 -15.83 -5.13
CA ARG A 218 -13.65 -16.19 -5.05
C ARG A 218 -12.75 -14.94 -5.15
N PRO A 219 -11.57 -14.92 -4.52
CA PRO A 219 -10.65 -13.79 -4.60
C PRO A 219 -10.17 -13.44 -6.01
N ASP A 220 -10.17 -14.41 -6.93
CA ASP A 220 -9.71 -14.26 -8.31
C ASP A 220 -10.77 -13.69 -9.27
N GLN A 221 -11.97 -13.38 -8.77
CA GLN A 221 -13.10 -12.81 -9.54
C GLN A 221 -13.20 -11.27 -9.42
N THR A 222 -12.21 -10.61 -8.83
CA THR A 222 -12.17 -9.14 -8.66
C THR A 222 -11.72 -8.41 -9.92
#